data_AF-A0A972V4V2-F1
#
_entry.id   AF-A0A972V4V2-F1
#
_cell.length_a   1.000
_cell.length_b   1.000
_cell.length_c   1.000
_cell.angle_alpha   90.00
_cell.angle_beta   90.00
_cell.angle_gamma   90.00
#
_symmetry.space_group_name_H-M   'P 1'
#
loop_
_entity.id
_entity.type
_entity.pdbx_description
1 polymer ?
#
loop_
_entity_poly.entity_id
_entity_poly.type
_entity_poly.pdbx_seq_one_letter_code
_entity_poly.pdbx_strand_id
1 'polypeptide(L)'
;AGQMSRVDSARIAARKAEDAAEAAGESVSLAQGSVVASDAFFPFADGLMAAAEAGATAVIQPGGSMRDDEVIAAADEAGLAMVLTGMRHFRH
;
A
#
# COMPACT_ATOMS: atom_id res chain seq x y z
N ALA A 1 -6.33 -8.92 2.93
CA ALA A 1 -7.75 -9.09 2.56
C ALA A 1 -8.60 -9.32 3.80
N GLY A 2 -9.89 -9.03 3.74
CA GLY A 2 -10.85 -9.28 4.83
C GLY A 2 -10.70 -8.38 6.07
N GLN A 3 -9.91 -7.31 6.00
CA GLN A 3 -9.69 -6.41 7.13
C GLN A 3 -10.67 -5.24 7.11
N MET A 4 -11.01 -4.77 8.30
CA MET A 4 -11.88 -3.59 8.49
C MET A 4 -11.14 -2.28 8.16
N SER A 5 -9.82 -2.22 8.38
CA SER A 5 -8.97 -1.07 8.08
C SER A 5 -7.95 -1.38 6.98
N ARG A 6 -7.58 -0.34 6.21
CA ARG A 6 -6.53 -0.46 5.18
C ARG A 6 -5.13 -0.39 5.75
N VAL A 7 -4.95 0.24 6.90
CA VAL A 7 -3.69 0.19 7.66
C VAL A 7 -3.36 -1.24 8.07
N ASP A 8 -4.34 -1.97 8.63
CA ASP A 8 -4.13 -3.35 9.03
C ASP A 8 -3.87 -4.25 7.82
N SER A 9 -4.54 -3.98 6.70
CA SER A 9 -4.27 -4.67 5.43
C SER A 9 -2.82 -4.47 4.98
N ALA A 10 -2.31 -3.24 5.03
CA ALA A 10 -0.94 -2.91 4.65
C ALA A 10 0.09 -3.55 5.60
N ARG A 11 -0.13 -3.47 6.91
CA ARG A 11 0.74 -4.10 7.93
C ARG A 11 0.82 -5.62 7.79
N ILE A 12 -0.33 -6.28 7.56
CA ILE A 12 -0.36 -7.72 7.32
C ILE A 12 0.39 -8.07 6.03
N ALA A 13 0.26 -7.27 4.97
CA ALA A 13 0.98 -7.49 3.71
C ALA A 13 2.50 -7.35 3.91
N ALA A 14 2.95 -6.29 4.60
CA ALA A 14 4.36 -6.06 4.94
C ALA A 14 4.95 -7.23 5.72
N ARG A 15 4.26 -7.65 6.80
CA ARG A 15 4.71 -8.79 7.62
C ARG A 15 4.77 -10.10 6.83
N LYS A 16 3.79 -10.36 5.97
CA LYS A 16 3.82 -11.55 5.09
C LYS A 16 4.99 -11.51 4.10
N ALA A 17 5.39 -10.32 3.64
CA ALA A 17 6.55 -10.17 2.77
C ALA A 17 7.87 -10.42 3.51
N GLU A 18 7.95 -10.05 4.79
CA GLU A 18 9.06 -10.39 5.68
C GLU A 18 9.13 -11.90 5.94
N ASP A 19 8.02 -12.52 6.37
CA ASP A 19 7.93 -13.97 6.61
C ASP A 19 8.31 -14.77 5.34
N ALA A 20 7.89 -14.29 4.17
CA ALA A 20 8.22 -14.92 2.88
C ALA A 20 9.70 -14.73 2.49
N ALA A 21 10.31 -13.59 2.81
CA ALA A 21 11.74 -13.38 2.62
C ALA A 21 12.56 -14.35 3.48
N GLU A 22 12.21 -14.48 4.76
CA GLU A 22 12.88 -15.41 5.68
C GLU A 22 12.77 -16.86 5.16
N ALA A 23 11.58 -17.28 4.74
CA ALA A 23 11.36 -18.62 4.19
C ALA A 23 12.15 -18.85 2.88
N ALA A 24 12.42 -17.80 2.11
CA ALA A 24 13.24 -17.86 0.89
C ALA A 24 14.75 -17.75 1.15
N GLY A 25 15.18 -17.52 2.39
CA GLY A 25 16.58 -17.28 2.74
C GLY A 25 17.09 -15.90 2.29
N GLU A 26 16.19 -14.96 2.02
CA GLU A 26 16.52 -13.60 1.62
C GLU A 26 16.84 -12.74 2.83
N SER A 27 17.79 -11.81 2.67
CA SER A 27 18.23 -10.90 3.76
C SER A 27 17.36 -9.65 3.90
N VAL A 28 16.48 -9.39 2.94
CA VAL A 28 15.63 -8.20 2.87
C VAL A 28 14.19 -8.60 2.59
N SER A 29 13.23 -7.85 3.15
CA SER A 29 11.80 -8.08 2.91
C SER A 29 11.47 -8.06 1.43
N LEU A 30 10.60 -8.98 0.98
CA LEU A 30 10.11 -8.99 -0.40
C LEU A 30 9.25 -7.77 -0.76
N ALA A 31 8.90 -6.95 0.23
CA ALA A 31 8.23 -5.67 0.00
C ALA A 31 9.20 -4.58 -0.50
N GLN A 32 10.51 -4.73 -0.30
CA GLN A 32 11.51 -3.78 -0.76
C GLN A 32 11.51 -3.68 -2.29
N GLY A 33 11.30 -2.47 -2.82
CA GLY A 33 11.21 -2.25 -4.27
C GLY A 33 9.90 -2.71 -4.91
N SER A 34 8.94 -3.17 -4.11
CA SER A 34 7.66 -3.69 -4.61
C SER A 34 6.68 -2.58 -5.02
N VAL A 35 5.56 -3.01 -5.61
CA VAL A 35 4.40 -2.16 -5.94
C VAL A 35 3.19 -2.69 -5.20
N VAL A 36 2.43 -1.80 -4.57
CA VAL A 36 1.21 -2.14 -3.82
C VAL A 36 -0.04 -1.82 -4.62
N ALA A 37 -0.99 -2.75 -4.64
CA ALA A 37 -2.32 -2.52 -5.22
C ALA A 37 -3.39 -2.54 -4.13
N SER A 38 -4.23 -1.51 -4.12
CA SER A 38 -5.43 -1.46 -3.28
C SER A 38 -6.69 -1.54 -4.15
N ASP A 39 -7.64 -2.39 -3.75
CA ASP A 39 -8.91 -2.59 -4.44
C ASP A 39 -9.91 -1.45 -4.23
N ALA A 40 -9.68 -0.64 -3.20
CA ALA A 40 -10.43 0.53 -2.79
C ALA A 40 -9.49 1.72 -2.52
N PHE A 41 -10.06 2.92 -2.42
CA PHE A 41 -9.27 4.11 -2.13
C PHE A 41 -8.70 4.13 -0.72
N PHE A 42 -7.64 4.93 -0.52
CA PHE A 42 -7.12 5.22 0.82
C PHE A 42 -7.91 6.39 1.44
N PRO A 43 -8.60 6.20 2.58
CA PRO A 43 -9.35 7.29 3.21
C PRO A 43 -8.42 8.31 3.89
N PHE A 44 -7.21 7.88 4.27
CA PHE A 44 -6.15 8.68 4.88
C PHE A 44 -4.79 8.15 4.38
N ALA A 45 -3.72 8.93 4.56
CA ALA A 45 -2.38 8.57 4.12
C ALA A 45 -1.74 7.43 4.93
N ASP A 46 -2.27 7.08 6.09
CA ASP A 46 -1.71 6.08 7.00
C ASP A 46 -1.49 4.70 6.37
N GLY A 47 -2.46 4.21 5.57
CA GLY A 47 -2.34 2.95 4.84
C GLY A 47 -1.29 3.00 3.74
N LEU A 48 -1.14 4.14 3.09
CA LEU A 48 -0.10 4.39 2.09
C LEU A 48 1.29 4.41 2.74
N MET A 49 1.43 5.15 3.85
CA MET A 49 2.71 5.26 4.57
C MET A 49 3.16 3.91 5.12
N ALA A 50 2.24 3.09 5.62
CA ALA A 50 2.57 1.72 6.05
C ALA A 50 3.13 0.86 4.89
N ALA A 51 2.67 1.06 3.65
CA ALA A 51 3.23 0.39 2.48
C ALA A 51 4.61 0.95 2.10
N ALA A 52 4.79 2.27 2.20
CA ALA A 52 6.06 2.94 1.94
C ALA A 52 7.16 2.52 2.93
N GLU A 53 6.82 2.47 4.22
CA GLU A 53 7.70 2.01 5.31
C GLU A 53 8.14 0.55 5.10
N ALA A 54 7.28 -0.28 4.49
CA ALA A 54 7.62 -1.65 4.12
C ALA A 54 8.55 -1.74 2.89
N GLY A 55 8.87 -0.62 2.23
CA GLY A 55 9.78 -0.54 1.10
C GLY A 55 9.10 -0.52 -0.27
N ALA A 56 7.77 -0.35 -0.34
CA ALA A 56 7.09 -0.16 -1.62
C ALA A 56 7.56 1.13 -2.30
N THR A 57 7.64 1.11 -3.63
CA THR A 57 8.08 2.26 -4.46
C THR A 57 6.95 2.88 -5.27
N ALA A 58 5.86 2.13 -5.43
CA ALA A 58 4.67 2.62 -6.12
C ALA A 58 3.40 2.02 -5.51
N VAL A 59 2.29 2.73 -5.72
CA VAL A 59 0.95 2.32 -5.32
C VAL A 59 -0.04 2.52 -6.47
N ILE A 60 -0.97 1.58 -6.63
CA ILE A 60 -2.12 1.72 -7.51
C ILE A 60 -3.42 1.60 -6.71
N GLN A 61 -4.31 2.57 -6.87
CA GLN A 61 -5.59 2.63 -6.15
C GLN A 61 -6.67 3.32 -6.98
N PRO A 62 -7.97 3.19 -6.67
CA PRO A 62 -9.04 3.77 -7.48
C PRO A 62 -9.12 5.31 -7.47
N GLY A 63 -8.74 5.95 -6.36
CA GLY A 63 -9.10 7.33 -6.06
C GLY A 63 -10.58 7.48 -5.67
N GLY A 64 -10.99 8.71 -5.38
CA GLY A 64 -12.33 9.08 -4.94
C GLY A 64 -12.48 9.30 -3.43
N SER A 65 -11.37 9.43 -2.68
CA SER A 65 -11.43 9.88 -1.29
C SER A 65 -11.74 11.38 -1.24
N MET A 66 -12.46 11.83 -0.21
CA MET A 66 -12.57 13.28 0.08
C MET A 66 -11.21 13.92 0.40
N ARG A 67 -10.20 13.09 0.70
CA ARG A 67 -8.84 13.49 1.10
C ARG A 67 -7.77 13.02 0.11
N ASP A 68 -8.13 12.78 -1.15
CA ASP A 68 -7.15 12.34 -2.15
C ASP A 68 -5.96 13.32 -2.24
N ASP A 69 -6.19 14.63 -2.14
CA ASP A 69 -5.11 15.63 -2.15
C ASP A 69 -4.10 15.42 -1.00
N GLU A 70 -4.57 15.09 0.21
CA GLU A 70 -3.71 14.79 1.37
C GLU A 70 -2.91 13.49 1.13
N VAL A 71 -3.55 12.49 0.52
CA VAL A 71 -2.94 11.17 0.24
C VAL A 71 -1.90 11.27 -0.87
N ILE A 72 -2.18 12.06 -1.92
CA ILE A 72 -1.26 12.30 -3.04
C ILE A 72 -0.06 13.10 -2.54
N ALA A 73 -0.27 14.16 -1.76
CA ALA A 73 0.84 14.93 -1.19
C ALA A 73 1.76 14.08 -0.32
N ALA A 74 1.20 13.16 0.48
CA ALA A 74 1.99 12.22 1.27
C ALA A 74 2.77 11.23 0.38
N ALA A 75 2.20 10.80 -0.75
CA ALA A 75 2.90 9.97 -1.72
C ALA A 75 4.11 10.71 -2.33
N ASP A 76 3.91 11.96 -2.74
CA ASP A 76 4.95 12.80 -3.31
C ASP A 76 6.08 13.07 -2.30
N GLU A 77 5.74 13.39 -1.05
CA GLU A 77 6.71 13.59 0.04
C GLU A 77 7.52 12.31 0.32
N ALA A 78 6.88 11.15 0.24
CA ALA A 78 7.53 9.85 0.38
C ALA A 78 8.29 9.39 -0.88
N GLY A 79 8.22 10.13 -1.99
CA GLY A 79 8.83 9.75 -3.27
C GLY A 79 8.19 8.52 -3.93
N LEU A 80 6.93 8.24 -3.64
CA LEU A 80 6.17 7.12 -4.18
C LEU A 80 5.48 7.50 -5.48
N ALA A 81 5.58 6.63 -6.49
CA ALA A 81 4.72 6.75 -7.66
C ALA A 81 3.27 6.33 -7.31
N MET A 82 2.28 7.18 -7.55
CA MET A 82 0.86 6.87 -7.35
C MET A 82 0.10 6.82 -8.67
N VAL A 83 -0.65 5.74 -8.88
CA VAL A 83 -1.55 5.56 -10.03
C VAL A 83 -3.00 5.50 -9.57
N LEU A 84 -3.84 6.36 -10.14
CA LEU A 84 -5.29 6.36 -9.92
C LEU A 84 -6.02 5.66 -11.07
N THR A 85 -6.78 4.59 -10.78
CA THR A 85 -7.48 3.83 -11.83
C THR A 85 -8.86 4.37 -12.17
N GLY A 86 -9.49 5.14 -11.27
CA GLY A 86 -10.88 5.58 -11.40
C GLY A 86 -11.91 4.46 -11.25
N MET A 87 -11.49 3.23 -10.92
CA MET A 87 -12.38 2.06 -10.85
C MET A 87 -12.09 1.22 -9.61
N ARG A 88 -13.13 1.02 -8.79
CA ARG A 88 -13.07 0.18 -7.59
C ARG A 88 -13.39 -1.28 -7.92
N HIS A 89 -12.50 -2.20 -7.56
CA HIS A 89 -12.66 -3.64 -7.76
C HIS A 89 -12.98 -4.37 -6.44
N PHE A 90 -14.00 -3.90 -5.74
CA PHE A 90 -14.34 -4.40 -4.41
C PHE A 90 -14.93 -5.82 -4.46
N ARG A 91 -14.43 -6.70 -3.59
CA ARG A 91 -14.96 -8.06 -3.38
C ARG A 91 -14.97 -8.37 -1.88
N HIS A 92 -16.11 -8.86 -1.41
CA HIS A 92 -16.27 -9.35 -0.03
C HIS A 92 -15.53 -10.67 0.17
#